data_AF-A0A2S5PC70-F1
#
_entry.id   AF-A0A2S5PC70-F1
#
_cell.length_a   1.000
_cell.length_b   1.000
_cell.length_c   1.000
_cell.angle_alpha   90.00
_cell.angle_beta   90.00
_cell.angle_gamma   90.00
#
_symmetry.space_group_name_H-M   'P 1'
#
loop_
_entity.id
_entity.type
_entity.pdbx_description
1 polymer ?
#
loop_
_entity_poly.entity_id
_entity_poly.type
_entity_poly.pdbx_seq_one_letter_code
_entity_poly.pdbx_strand_id
1 'polypeptide(L)'
;MSESEILQGLFTAIQSVLNIFSMFFAIVSGYVVALYLFLARAPFALRLVAFALLTIGLVFLGGTAAVVGRMQEGLFTAWGKLGSPLMNVADLRNPLLIPGFDQTGLSQQELGVFVGWSVAMSAYAVLAYMTFIYRWPDDGK
;
A
#
# COMPACT_ATOMS: atom_id res chain seq x y z
N MET A 1 -12.32 21.99 15.28
CA MET A 1 -11.61 20.70 15.40
C MET A 1 -10.53 20.87 16.43
N SER A 2 -10.57 20.11 17.53
CA SER A 2 -9.56 20.16 18.59
C SER A 2 -8.33 19.35 18.22
N GLU A 3 -7.19 19.60 18.88
CA GLU A 3 -5.96 18.80 18.72
C GLU A 3 -6.22 17.30 18.94
N SER A 4 -7.04 16.95 19.93
CA SER A 4 -7.41 15.57 20.23
C SER A 4 -8.16 14.89 19.07
N GLU A 5 -9.05 15.60 18.39
CA GLU A 5 -9.77 15.09 17.21
C GLU A 5 -8.82 14.84 16.03
N ILE A 6 -7.82 15.72 15.84
CA ILE A 6 -6.82 15.55 14.76
C ILE A 6 -5.93 14.33 15.05
N LEU A 7 -5.43 14.19 16.27
CA LEU A 7 -4.60 13.06 16.67
C LEU A 7 -5.36 11.73 16.55
N GLN A 8 -6.63 11.70 16.99
CA GLN A 8 -7.48 10.53 16.81
C GLN A 8 -7.69 10.18 15.32
N GLY A 9 -7.85 11.19 14.47
CA GLY A 9 -7.89 11.02 13.02
C GLY A 9 -6.59 10.43 12.46
N LEU A 10 -5.43 10.91 12.90
CA LEU A 10 -4.12 10.41 12.47
C LEU A 10 -3.90 8.95 12.90
N PHE A 11 -4.24 8.59 14.14
CA PHE A 11 -4.17 7.19 14.59
C PHE A 11 -5.10 6.27 13.80
N THR A 12 -6.31 6.75 13.47
CA THR A 12 -7.26 6.01 12.63
C THR A 12 -6.71 5.81 11.22
N ALA A 13 -6.04 6.83 10.65
CA ALA A 13 -5.38 6.72 9.36
C ALA A 13 -4.23 5.70 9.38
N ILE A 14 -3.40 5.72 10.43
CA ILE A 14 -2.31 4.74 10.63
C ILE A 14 -2.87 3.31 10.69
N GLN A 15 -3.90 3.07 11.50
CA GLN A 15 -4.54 1.76 11.59
C GLN A 15 -5.08 1.31 10.23
N SER A 16 -5.66 2.25 9.47
CA SER A 16 -6.18 1.98 8.12
C SER A 16 -5.05 1.57 7.16
N VAL A 17 -3.89 2.24 7.21
CA VAL A 17 -2.70 1.88 6.42
C VAL A 17 -2.20 0.48 6.79
N LEU A 18 -2.11 0.14 8.09
CA LEU A 18 -1.71 -1.19 8.55
C LEU A 18 -2.69 -2.28 8.09
N ASN A 19 -3.99 -2.00 8.11
CA ASN A 19 -5.01 -2.92 7.61
C ASN A 19 -4.87 -3.12 6.10
N ILE A 20 -4.66 -2.05 5.33
CA ILE A 20 -4.43 -2.10 3.89
C ILE A 20 -3.20 -2.97 3.57
N PHE A 21 -2.10 -2.75 4.28
CA PHE A 21 -0.88 -3.54 4.14
C PHE A 21 -1.14 -5.02 4.43
N SER A 22 -1.83 -5.33 5.53
CA SER A 22 -2.19 -6.71 5.88
C SER A 22 -3.06 -7.39 4.81
N MET A 23 -4.06 -6.68 4.28
CA MET A 23 -4.90 -7.18 3.20
C MET A 23 -4.11 -7.41 1.90
N PHE A 24 -3.17 -6.52 1.57
CA PHE A 24 -2.27 -6.69 0.43
C PHE A 24 -1.48 -8.00 0.56
N PHE A 25 -0.85 -8.26 1.70
CA PHE A 25 -0.14 -9.51 1.95
C PHE A 25 -1.04 -10.73 1.86
N ALA A 26 -2.26 -10.66 2.41
CA ALA A 26 -3.21 -11.76 2.35
C ALA A 26 -3.61 -12.08 0.91
N ILE A 27 -3.94 -11.06 0.11
CA ILE A 27 -4.32 -11.22 -1.30
C ILE A 27 -3.16 -11.80 -2.12
N VAL A 28 -1.96 -11.22 -1.98
CA VAL A 28 -0.76 -11.67 -2.71
C VAL A 28 -0.41 -13.12 -2.33
N SER A 29 -0.38 -13.42 -1.04
CA SER A 29 -0.06 -14.77 -0.55
C SER A 29 -1.10 -15.79 -1.00
N GLY A 30 -2.38 -15.45 -0.91
CA GLY A 30 -3.47 -16.30 -1.40
C GLY A 30 -3.37 -16.58 -2.89
N TYR A 31 -2.99 -15.57 -3.69
CA TYR A 31 -2.78 -15.74 -5.12
C TYR A 31 -1.56 -16.61 -5.44
N VAL A 32 -0.46 -16.46 -4.70
CA VAL A 32 0.73 -17.33 -4.84
C VAL A 32 0.39 -18.78 -4.53
N VAL A 33 -0.39 -19.04 -3.48
CA VAL A 33 -0.87 -20.38 -3.14
C VAL A 33 -1.78 -20.93 -4.25
N ALA A 34 -2.70 -20.11 -4.77
CA ALA A 34 -3.57 -20.52 -5.89
C ALA A 34 -2.76 -20.86 -7.14
N LEU A 35 -1.74 -20.06 -7.47
CA LEU A 35 -0.79 -20.32 -8.54
C LEU A 35 -0.13 -21.69 -8.37
N TYR A 36 0.45 -21.94 -7.20
CA TYR A 36 1.15 -23.18 -6.90
C TYR A 36 0.24 -24.41 -6.95
N LEU A 37 -0.98 -24.34 -6.40
CA LEU A 37 -1.85 -25.51 -6.25
C LEU A 37 -2.63 -25.88 -7.50
N PHE A 38 -3.14 -24.91 -8.27
CA PHE A 38 -4.03 -25.22 -9.40
C PHE A 38 -3.91 -24.26 -10.58
N LEU A 39 -3.66 -22.98 -10.36
CA LEU A 39 -3.66 -21.98 -11.44
C LEU A 39 -2.51 -22.22 -12.43
N ALA A 40 -1.36 -22.74 -11.97
CA ALA A 40 -0.23 -23.14 -12.80
C ALA A 40 -0.58 -24.20 -13.86
N ARG A 41 -1.63 -25.00 -13.63
CA ARG A 41 -2.09 -26.05 -14.56
C ARG A 41 -3.41 -25.72 -15.24
N ALA A 42 -4.04 -24.61 -14.86
CA ALA A 42 -5.33 -24.20 -15.41
C ALA A 42 -5.20 -23.74 -16.88
N PRO A 43 -6.27 -23.87 -17.69
CA PRO A 43 -6.33 -23.28 -19.02
C PRO A 43 -6.21 -21.76 -18.97
N PHE A 44 -5.69 -21.17 -20.04
CA PHE A 44 -5.38 -19.74 -20.12
C PHE A 44 -6.55 -18.83 -19.71
N ALA A 45 -7.78 -19.17 -20.12
CA ALA A 45 -8.98 -18.39 -19.77
C ALA A 45 -9.19 -18.29 -18.25
N LEU A 46 -8.99 -19.38 -17.50
CA LEU A 46 -9.14 -19.35 -16.04
C LEU A 46 -8.04 -18.54 -15.37
N ARG A 47 -6.81 -18.58 -15.88
CA ARG A 47 -5.70 -17.74 -15.39
C ARG A 47 -6.02 -16.26 -15.59
N LEU A 48 -6.56 -15.91 -16.76
CA LEU A 48 -6.93 -14.54 -17.10
C LEU A 48 -8.03 -14.03 -16.17
N VAL A 49 -9.09 -14.81 -15.93
CA VAL A 49 -10.15 -14.44 -15.00
C VAL A 49 -9.61 -14.27 -13.58
N ALA A 50 -8.82 -15.22 -13.08
CA ALA A 50 -8.23 -15.13 -11.75
C ALA A 50 -7.29 -13.92 -11.60
N PHE A 51 -6.46 -13.63 -12.61
CA PHE A 51 -5.58 -12.46 -12.62
C PHE A 51 -6.36 -11.15 -12.74
N ALA A 52 -7.48 -11.13 -13.48
CA ALA A 52 -8.37 -9.98 -13.54
C ALA A 52 -8.99 -9.69 -12.16
N LEU A 53 -9.45 -10.73 -11.44
CA LEU A 53 -9.95 -10.58 -10.07
C LEU A 53 -8.87 -10.07 -9.11
N LEU A 54 -7.65 -10.59 -9.20
CA LEU A 54 -6.49 -10.06 -8.46
C LEU A 54 -6.28 -8.57 -8.76
N THR A 55 -6.29 -8.20 -10.04
CA THR A 55 -6.08 -6.81 -10.48
C THR A 55 -7.16 -5.89 -9.92
N ILE A 56 -8.44 -6.29 -10.00
CA ILE A 56 -9.55 -5.52 -9.43
C ILE A 56 -9.37 -5.35 -7.92
N GLY A 57 -9.01 -6.42 -7.21
CA GLY A 57 -8.75 -6.36 -5.76
C GLY A 57 -7.62 -5.41 -5.40
N LEU A 58 -6.51 -5.45 -6.13
CA LEU A 58 -5.36 -4.56 -5.92
C LEU A 58 -5.67 -3.10 -6.29
N VAL A 59 -6.44 -2.87 -7.36
CA VAL A 59 -6.91 -1.52 -7.73
C VAL A 59 -7.83 -0.96 -6.66
N PHE A 60 -8.76 -1.75 -6.14
CA PHE A 60 -9.63 -1.34 -5.03
C PHE A 60 -8.81 -0.99 -3.78
N LEU A 61 -7.83 -1.82 -3.45
CA LEU A 61 -6.96 -1.61 -2.30
C LEU A 61 -6.07 -0.36 -2.46
N GLY A 62 -5.48 -0.16 -3.64
CA GLY A 62 -4.69 1.03 -3.97
C GLY A 62 -5.54 2.31 -4.00
N GLY A 63 -6.77 2.23 -4.50
CA GLY A 63 -7.73 3.33 -4.44
C GLY A 63 -8.08 3.72 -3.00
N THR A 64 -8.29 2.72 -2.14
CA THR A 64 -8.53 2.92 -0.70
C THR A 64 -7.32 3.59 -0.03
N ALA A 65 -6.10 3.14 -0.34
CA ALA A 65 -4.86 3.75 0.15
C ALA A 65 -4.72 5.22 -0.28
N ALA A 66 -5.06 5.54 -1.53
CA ALA A 66 -5.03 6.91 -2.04
C ALA A 66 -6.07 7.83 -1.37
N VAL A 67 -7.23 7.29 -0.98
CA VAL A 67 -8.23 8.04 -0.19
C VAL A 67 -7.71 8.30 1.22
N VAL A 68 -7.17 7.29 1.89
CA VAL A 68 -6.58 7.44 3.24
C VAL A 68 -5.44 8.47 3.23
N GLY A 69 -4.56 8.43 2.23
CA GLY A 69 -3.48 9.41 2.08
C GLY A 69 -4.00 10.84 1.92
N ARG A 70 -5.06 11.05 1.13
CA ARG A 70 -5.70 12.37 0.98
C ARG A 70 -6.37 12.84 2.28
N MET A 71 -7.01 11.94 3.03
CA MET A 71 -7.57 12.27 4.34
C MET A 71 -6.47 12.69 5.32
N GLN A 72 -5.34 11.98 5.34
CA GLN A 72 -4.18 12.30 6.18
C GLN A 72 -3.60 13.68 5.84
N GLU A 73 -3.50 14.03 4.56
CA GLU A 73 -3.07 15.37 4.11
C GLU A 73 -4.04 16.48 4.58
N GLY A 74 -5.34 16.21 4.54
CA GLY A 74 -6.37 17.11 5.08
C GLY A 74 -6.21 17.33 6.59
N LEU A 75 -5.89 16.28 7.35
CA LEU A 75 -5.62 16.37 8.79
C LEU A 75 -4.38 17.22 9.08
N PHE A 76 -3.30 17.06 8.31
CA PHE A 76 -2.10 17.91 8.46
C PHE A 76 -2.38 19.38 8.11
N THR A 77 -3.20 19.63 7.09
CA THR A 77 -3.62 20.99 6.74
C THR A 77 -4.45 21.63 7.85
N ALA A 78 -5.32 20.86 8.51
CA ALA A 78 -6.09 21.31 9.66
C ALA A 78 -5.18 21.58 10.88
N TRP A 79 -4.18 20.72 11.12
CA TRP A 79 -3.18 20.90 12.19
C TRP A 79 -2.39 22.21 12.03
N GLY A 80 -1.93 22.52 10.81
CA GLY A 80 -1.19 23.75 10.54
C GLY A 80 -2.00 25.04 10.73
N LYS A 81 -3.33 24.96 10.83
CA LYS A 81 -4.22 26.10 11.09
C LYS A 81 -4.50 26.32 12.58
N LEU A 82 -4.01 25.44 13.45
CA LEU A 82 -4.10 25.65 14.90
C LEU A 82 -3.16 26.80 15.28
N GLY A 83 -3.67 27.80 16.01
CA GLY A 83 -2.94 29.05 16.29
C GLY A 83 -1.71 28.89 17.20
N SER A 84 -1.52 27.73 17.82
CA SER A 84 -0.38 27.38 18.68
C SER A 84 -0.23 25.85 18.75
N PRO A 85 0.20 25.18 17.67
CA PRO A 85 0.37 23.73 17.71
C PRO A 85 1.57 23.36 18.60
N LEU A 86 1.37 22.40 19.51
CA LEU A 86 2.43 21.89 20.40
C LEU A 86 3.59 21.21 19.63
N MET A 87 3.37 20.82 18.37
CA MET A 87 4.34 20.13 17.52
C MET A 87 4.21 20.63 16.08
N ASN A 88 5.33 20.86 15.39
CA ASN A 88 5.29 21.33 14.01
C ASN A 88 4.76 20.24 13.08
N VAL A 89 4.01 20.61 12.04
CA VAL A 89 3.54 19.67 11.01
C VAL A 89 4.72 18.94 10.36
N ALA A 90 5.88 19.61 10.24
CA ALA A 90 7.10 19.00 9.72
C ALA A 90 7.55 17.79 10.56
N ASP A 91 7.47 17.89 11.89
CA ASP A 91 7.86 16.80 12.80
C ASP A 91 6.87 15.63 12.71
N LEU A 92 5.59 15.91 12.45
CA LEU A 92 4.57 14.88 12.23
C LEU A 92 4.75 14.12 10.91
N ARG A 93 5.30 14.78 9.88
CA ARG A 93 5.59 14.16 8.58
C ARG A 93 6.93 13.43 8.53
N ASN A 94 7.85 13.76 9.45
CA ASN A 94 9.20 13.21 9.56
C ASN A 94 9.46 12.64 10.96
N PRO A 95 8.80 11.53 11.34
CA PRO A 95 8.91 10.97 12.69
C PRO A 95 10.31 10.44 13.03
N LEU A 96 11.12 10.08 12.03
CA LEU A 96 12.52 9.71 12.23
C LEU A 96 13.39 10.92 11.89
N LEU A 97 14.05 11.54 12.88
CA LEU A 97 15.00 12.62 12.59
C LEU A 97 16.28 12.03 12.00
N ILE A 98 16.29 11.75 10.70
CA ILE A 98 17.46 11.27 9.97
C ILE A 98 18.29 12.49 9.54
N PRO A 99 19.51 12.69 10.07
CA PRO A 99 20.32 13.84 9.72
C PRO A 99 20.57 13.91 8.20
N GLY A 100 20.21 15.04 7.58
CA GLY A 100 20.37 15.27 6.14
C GLY A 100 19.14 14.96 5.29
N PHE A 101 18.08 14.34 5.84
CA PHE A 101 16.84 14.09 5.09
C PHE A 101 16.07 15.38 4.80
N ASP A 102 16.14 16.37 5.70
CA ASP A 102 15.51 17.69 5.53
C ASP A 102 16.01 18.44 4.29
N GLN A 103 17.20 18.09 3.76
CA GLN A 103 17.78 18.71 2.57
C GLN A 103 17.22 18.14 1.25
N THR A 104 16.53 16.99 1.31
CA THR A 104 16.01 16.32 0.10
C THR A 104 14.71 16.94 -0.41
N GLY A 105 14.07 17.82 0.38
CA GLY A 105 12.77 18.42 0.07
C GLY A 105 11.60 17.42 0.06
N LEU A 106 11.85 16.14 0.36
CA LEU A 106 10.85 15.08 0.42
C LEU A 106 10.56 14.72 1.87
N SER A 107 9.28 14.63 2.22
CA SER A 107 8.88 14.10 3.52
C SER A 107 9.05 12.59 3.58
N GLN A 108 9.30 12.05 4.78
CA GLN A 108 9.38 10.60 4.99
C GLN A 108 8.07 9.90 4.64
N GLN A 109 6.94 10.57 4.86
CA GLN A 109 5.65 10.07 4.43
C GLN A 109 5.57 9.88 2.91
N GLU A 110 5.99 10.86 2.11
CA GLU A 110 6.01 10.76 0.65
C GLU A 110 6.93 9.63 0.19
N LEU A 111 8.08 9.49 0.83
CA LEU A 111 9.01 8.40 0.53
C LEU A 111 8.40 7.04 0.89
N GLY A 112 7.71 6.95 2.03
CA GLY A 112 6.97 5.75 2.43
C GLY A 112 5.86 5.38 1.44
N VAL A 113 5.12 6.37 0.94
CA VAL A 113 4.11 6.17 -0.12
C VAL A 113 4.77 5.66 -1.40
N PHE A 114 5.89 6.27 -1.82
CA PHE A 114 6.62 5.85 -3.00
C PHE A 114 7.15 4.41 -2.89
N VAL A 115 7.74 4.05 -1.76
CA VAL A 115 8.20 2.68 -1.47
C VAL A 115 7.01 1.70 -1.50
N GLY A 116 5.89 2.05 -0.86
CA GLY A 116 4.68 1.23 -0.84
C GLY A 116 4.15 0.93 -2.26
N TRP A 117 4.04 1.96 -3.10
CA TRP A 117 3.63 1.80 -4.50
C TRP A 117 4.64 0.98 -5.31
N SER A 118 5.94 1.20 -5.10
CA SER A 118 6.99 0.46 -5.78
C SER A 118 6.93 -1.03 -5.47
N VAL A 119 6.71 -1.39 -4.20
CA VAL A 119 6.53 -2.78 -3.76
C VAL A 119 5.26 -3.39 -4.39
N ALA A 120 4.14 -2.66 -4.36
CA ALA A 120 2.89 -3.14 -4.95
C ALA A 120 3.00 -3.39 -6.46
N MET A 121 3.62 -2.47 -7.20
CA MET A 121 3.86 -2.63 -8.64
C MET A 121 4.81 -3.79 -8.94
N SER A 122 5.87 -3.94 -8.15
CA SER A 122 6.82 -5.05 -8.30
C SER A 122 6.14 -6.39 -8.07
N ALA A 123 5.34 -6.52 -7.01
CA ALA A 123 4.58 -7.72 -6.74
C ALA A 123 3.59 -8.02 -7.88
N TYR A 124 2.87 -7.01 -8.37
CA TYR A 124 1.96 -7.17 -9.49
C TYR A 124 2.66 -7.68 -10.76
N ALA A 125 3.81 -7.10 -11.12
CA ALA A 125 4.59 -7.51 -12.27
C ALA A 125 5.13 -8.94 -12.15
N VAL A 126 5.63 -9.31 -10.96
CA VAL A 126 6.10 -10.68 -10.68
C VAL A 126 4.95 -11.68 -10.79
N LEU A 127 3.78 -11.38 -10.22
CA LEU A 127 2.62 -12.28 -10.33
C LEU A 127 2.15 -12.38 -11.78
N ALA A 128 2.12 -11.29 -12.55
CA ALA A 128 1.80 -11.33 -13.98
C ALA A 128 2.76 -12.26 -14.75
N TYR A 129 4.07 -12.12 -14.50
CA TYR A 129 5.08 -12.98 -15.08
C TYR A 129 4.85 -14.45 -14.70
N MET A 130 4.61 -14.75 -13.42
CA MET A 130 4.37 -16.11 -12.93
C MET A 130 3.09 -16.73 -13.47
N THR A 131 2.05 -15.94 -13.72
CA THR A 131 0.76 -16.41 -14.23
C THR A 131 0.81 -16.75 -15.71
N PHE A 132 1.46 -15.90 -16.53
CA PHE A 132 1.35 -15.97 -17.98
C PHE A 132 2.62 -16.39 -18.71
N ILE A 133 3.80 -16.09 -18.18
CA ILE A 133 5.07 -16.26 -18.90
C ILE A 133 5.87 -17.42 -18.33
N TYR A 134 5.91 -17.54 -17.00
CA TYR A 134 6.67 -18.58 -16.33
C TYR A 134 6.13 -19.97 -16.67
N ARG A 135 7.02 -20.84 -17.14
CA ARG A 135 6.71 -22.25 -17.42
C ARG A 135 6.91 -23.04 -16.14
N TRP A 136 5.79 -23.34 -15.48
CA TRP A 136 5.80 -24.20 -14.31
C TRP A 136 6.25 -25.61 -14.70
N PRO A 137 7.16 -26.25 -13.95
CA PRO A 137 7.50 -27.64 -14.16
C PRO A 137 6.24 -28.49 -14.06
N ASP A 138 6.04 -29.39 -15.02
CA ASP A 138 5.06 -30.46 -14.85
C ASP A 138 5.59 -31.38 -13.75
N ASP A 139 4.98 -31.35 -12.57
CA ASP A 139 5.26 -32.35 -11.55
C ASP A 139 4.85 -33.70 -12.15
N GLY A 140 5.83 -34.41 -12.70
CA GLY A 140 5.65 -35.67 -13.41
C GLY A 140 4.74 -36.61 -12.62
N LYS A 141 3.51 -36.71 -13.08
CA LYS A 141 2.56 -37.76 -12.76
C LYS A 141 2.17 -38.41 -14.08
#